data_AF-A0A2K5KHV8-F1
#
_entry.id   AF-A0A2K5KHV8-F1
#
_cell.length_a   1.000
_cell.length_b   1.000
_cell.length_c   1.000
_cell.angle_alpha   90.00
_cell.angle_beta   90.00
_cell.angle_gamma   90.00
#
_symmetry.space_group_name_H-M   'P 1'
#
loop_
_entity.id
_entity.type
_entity.pdbx_description
1 polymer ?
#
loop_
_entity_poly.entity_id
_entity_poly.type
_entity_poly.pdbx_seq_one_letter_code
_entity_poly.pdbx_strand_id
1 'polypeptide(L)'
;MATVQQLEGRWRLVDSKGFDEYMKELGEAPDLAAPQDCIITWKLKKPTADGRKTQTASCSFTDGALVQHQEWDGKESTITRKLKDGKLVVDCVMNNVTCTRIYEKVE
;
A
#
# COMPACT_ATOMS: atom_id res chain seq x y z
N MET A 1 -6.55 21.10 -2.30
CA MET A 1 -5.74 20.09 -3.02
C MET A 1 -5.17 19.16 -1.97
N ALA A 2 -5.37 17.84 -2.11
CA ALA A 2 -4.77 16.90 -1.16
C ALA A 2 -3.25 16.86 -1.37
N THR A 3 -2.45 16.82 -0.31
CA THR A 3 -0.98 16.68 -0.38
C THR A 3 -0.57 15.35 0.23
N VAL A 4 0.57 14.82 -0.22
CA VAL A 4 1.10 13.57 0.33
C VAL A 4 1.35 13.63 1.84
N GLN A 5 1.65 14.83 2.36
CA GLN A 5 1.84 15.07 3.79
C GLN A 5 0.58 14.78 4.62
N GLN A 6 -0.62 14.86 4.02
CA GLN A 6 -1.87 14.53 4.73
C GLN A 6 -2.03 13.03 4.96
N LEU A 7 -1.34 12.20 4.17
CA LEU A 7 -1.30 10.76 4.38
C LEU A 7 -0.29 10.37 5.46
N GLU A 8 0.64 11.25 5.84
CA GLU A 8 1.61 10.98 6.89
C GLU A 8 0.93 10.88 8.26
N GLY A 9 1.33 9.85 9.01
CA GLY A 9 0.75 9.55 10.32
C GLY A 9 0.64 8.06 10.57
N ARG A 10 0.08 7.73 11.73
CA ARG A 10 -0.22 6.38 12.14
C ARG A 10 -1.68 6.05 11.78
N TRP A 11 -1.88 4.90 11.17
CA TRP A 11 -3.19 4.48 10.68
C TRP A 11 -3.51 3.07 11.19
N ARG A 12 -4.67 2.92 11.82
CA ARG A 12 -5.19 1.64 12.32
C ARG A 12 -6.21 1.07 11.36
N LEU A 13 -6.03 -0.19 10.99
CA LEU A 13 -6.99 -0.92 10.16
C LEU A 13 -8.34 -1.06 10.86
N VAL A 14 -9.42 -0.74 10.16
CA VAL A 14 -10.80 -0.89 10.67
C VAL A 14 -11.71 -1.72 9.78
N ASP A 15 -11.41 -1.80 8.48
CA ASP A 15 -12.14 -2.68 7.54
C ASP A 15 -11.17 -3.22 6.50
N SER A 16 -11.41 -4.45 6.05
CA SER A 16 -10.58 -5.13 5.06
C SER A 16 -11.42 -6.12 4.25
N LYS A 17 -11.36 -6.02 2.92
CA LYS A 17 -12.07 -6.89 1.99
C LYS A 17 -11.12 -7.38 0.90
N GLY A 18 -11.20 -8.66 0.55
CA GLY A 18 -10.38 -9.27 -0.51
C GLY A 18 -8.90 -9.44 -0.15
N PHE A 19 -8.48 -9.14 1.09
CA PHE A 19 -7.08 -9.21 1.49
C PHE A 19 -6.53 -10.63 1.49
N ASP A 20 -7.30 -11.62 1.93
CA ASP A 20 -6.89 -13.03 1.90
C ASP A 20 -6.65 -13.54 0.47
N GLU A 21 -7.51 -13.16 -0.48
CA GLU A 21 -7.35 -13.51 -1.90
C GLU A 21 -6.13 -12.80 -2.49
N TYR A 22 -5.97 -11.51 -2.19
CA TYR A 22 -4.80 -10.75 -2.59
C TYR A 22 -3.50 -11.37 -2.06
N MET A 23 -3.46 -11.80 -0.80
CA MET A 23 -2.30 -12.47 -0.20
C MET A 23 -2.00 -13.82 -0.85
N LYS A 24 -3.04 -14.59 -1.23
CA LYS A 24 -2.85 -15.85 -1.96
C LYS A 24 -2.24 -15.61 -3.35
N GLU A 25 -2.68 -14.57 -4.05
CA GLU A 25 -2.16 -14.20 -5.38
C GLU A 25 -0.73 -13.65 -5.29
N LEU A 26 -0.47 -12.85 -4.25
CA LEU A 26 0.85 -12.30 -3.95
C LEU A 26 1.87 -13.43 -3.66
N GLY A 27 1.43 -14.47 -2.94
CA GLY A 27 2.24 -15.64 -2.61
C GLY A 27 3.41 -15.30 -1.67
N GLU A 28 4.59 -15.87 -1.91
CA GLU A 28 5.82 -15.64 -1.13
C GLU A 28 6.49 -14.28 -1.46
N ALA A 29 5.76 -13.17 -1.43
CA ALA A 29 6.33 -11.83 -1.49
C ALA A 29 6.31 -11.20 -0.08
N PRO A 30 7.39 -11.38 0.72
CA PRO A 30 7.30 -11.31 2.18
C PRO A 30 7.21 -9.90 2.82
N ASP A 31 7.13 -8.79 2.07
CA ASP A 31 7.24 -7.44 2.69
C ASP A 31 6.22 -6.39 2.19
N LEU A 32 5.29 -6.75 1.30
CA LEU A 32 4.51 -5.76 0.54
C LEU A 32 3.11 -5.48 1.08
N ALA A 33 2.57 -6.36 1.92
CA ALA A 33 1.25 -6.18 2.49
C ALA A 33 1.26 -5.09 3.57
N ALA A 34 0.34 -4.13 3.47
CA ALA A 34 0.19 -3.09 4.49
C ALA A 34 -0.13 -3.73 5.86
N PRO A 35 0.70 -3.51 6.89
CA PRO A 35 0.46 -4.04 8.24
C PRO A 35 -0.83 -3.50 8.85
N GLN A 36 -1.31 -4.14 9.93
CA GLN A 36 -2.49 -3.69 10.69
C GLN A 36 -2.34 -2.26 11.26
N ASP A 37 -1.11 -1.87 11.59
CA ASP A 37 -0.68 -0.50 11.90
C ASP A 37 0.28 -0.07 10.79
N CYS A 38 -0.07 0.94 9.99
CA CYS A 38 0.81 1.43 8.93
C CYS A 38 1.23 2.88 9.14
N ILE A 39 2.54 3.13 8.98
CA ILE A 39 3.12 4.48 8.97
C ILE A 39 3.42 4.81 7.51
N ILE A 40 2.75 5.83 6.98
CA ILE A 40 3.03 6.32 5.63
C ILE A 40 4.13 7.37 5.72
N THR A 41 5.26 7.10 5.08
CA THR A 41 6.33 8.07 4.84
C THR A 41 6.61 8.13 3.34
N TRP A 42 6.68 9.34 2.78
CA TRP A 42 6.93 9.54 1.33
C TRP A 42 8.30 8.99 0.87
N LYS A 43 9.24 8.80 1.78
CA LYS A 43 10.55 8.18 1.53
C LYS A 43 10.51 6.66 1.73
N LEU A 44 9.76 5.93 0.90
CA LEU A 44 9.80 4.46 0.91
C LEU A 44 10.86 3.95 -0.08
N LYS A 45 12.14 3.99 0.33
CA LYS A 45 13.12 3.00 -0.12
C LYS A 45 13.13 1.90 0.94
N LYS A 46 12.23 0.93 0.84
CA LYS A 46 12.26 -0.23 1.73
C LYS A 46 13.37 -1.18 1.27
N PRO A 47 14.40 -1.45 2.08
CA PRO A 47 15.16 -2.68 1.92
C PRO A 47 14.25 -3.81 2.39
N THR A 48 13.84 -4.68 1.47
CA THR A 48 13.26 -5.97 1.80
C THR A 48 14.22 -6.67 2.78
N ALA A 49 13.71 -7.22 3.88
CA ALA A 49 14.54 -7.79 4.96
C ALA A 49 15.56 -8.84 4.50
N ASP A 50 15.37 -9.42 3.31
CA ASP A 50 16.24 -10.46 2.72
C ASP A 50 17.40 -9.93 1.85
N GLY A 51 17.56 -8.61 1.67
CA GLY A 51 18.73 -8.05 0.97
C GLY A 51 18.87 -8.41 -0.52
N ARG A 52 17.87 -9.06 -1.14
CA ARG A 52 17.89 -9.42 -2.56
C ARG A 52 17.06 -8.45 -3.40
N LYS A 53 17.78 -7.81 -4.34
CA LYS A 53 17.32 -7.13 -5.57
C LYS A 53 16.05 -6.26 -5.44
N THR A 54 16.31 -4.99 -5.15
CA THR A 54 15.57 -3.79 -5.54
C THR A 54 14.23 -4.02 -6.24
N GLN A 55 13.15 -4.14 -5.47
CA GLN A 55 11.81 -3.81 -5.95
C GLN A 55 11.80 -2.33 -6.30
N THR A 56 11.59 -2.01 -7.57
CA THR A 56 11.38 -0.63 -8.02
C THR A 56 9.97 -0.23 -7.60
N ALA A 57 9.82 0.23 -6.36
CA ALA A 57 8.59 0.86 -5.90
C ALA A 57 8.56 2.30 -6.43
N SER A 58 7.95 2.51 -7.60
CA SER A 58 7.69 3.87 -8.10
C SER A 58 6.48 4.42 -7.34
N CYS A 59 6.70 5.44 -6.51
CA CYS A 59 5.65 6.13 -5.78
C CYS A 59 5.33 7.44 -6.51
N SER A 60 4.11 7.57 -6.99
CA SER A 60 3.60 8.79 -7.63
C SER A 60 2.41 9.29 -6.83
N PHE A 61 2.35 10.60 -6.61
CA PHE A 61 1.19 11.23 -6.00
C PHE A 61 0.44 12.01 -7.07
N THR A 62 -0.72 11.50 -7.47
CA THR A 62 -1.52 12.05 -8.56
C THR A 62 -2.97 12.10 -8.12
N ASP A 63 -3.66 13.21 -8.42
CA ASP A 63 -5.09 13.38 -8.12
C ASP A 63 -5.47 13.17 -6.64
N GLY A 64 -4.55 13.48 -5.71
CA GLY A 64 -4.79 13.29 -4.28
C GLY A 64 -4.67 11.84 -3.80
N ALA A 65 -4.22 10.92 -4.66
CA ALA A 65 -3.92 9.54 -4.33
C ALA A 65 -2.41 9.26 -4.47
N LEU A 66 -1.85 8.57 -3.48
CA LEU A 66 -0.52 8.01 -3.53
C LEU A 66 -0.59 6.63 -4.18
N VAL A 67 -0.12 6.53 -5.41
CA VAL A 67 -0.03 5.29 -6.17
C VAL A 67 1.39 4.75 -6.04
N GLN A 68 1.49 3.54 -5.52
CA GLN A 68 2.74 2.79 -5.43
C GLN A 68 2.63 1.59 -6.37
N HIS A 69 3.41 1.61 -7.44
CA HIS A 69 3.55 0.48 -8.34
C HIS A 69 4.78 -0.34 -7.94
N GLN A 70 4.63 -1.66 -7.92
CA GLN A 70 5.66 -2.60 -7.48
C GLN A 70 5.79 -3.69 -8.54
N GLU A 71 7.03 -3.98 -8.93
CA GLU A 71 7.35 -5.07 -9.84
C GLU A 71 8.43 -5.96 -9.24
N TRP A 72 8.24 -7.27 -9.29
CA TRP A 72 9.22 -8.27 -8.86
C TRP A 72 9.00 -9.58 -9.60
N ASP A 73 10.08 -10.25 -10.00
CA ASP A 73 10.01 -11.61 -10.59
C ASP A 73 8.98 -11.74 -11.75
N GLY A 74 8.77 -10.67 -12.53
CA GLY A 74 7.77 -10.62 -13.60
C GLY A 74 6.30 -10.46 -13.14
N LYS A 75 6.05 -10.29 -11.84
CA LYS A 75 4.77 -9.94 -11.25
C LYS A 75 4.68 -8.44 -11.00
N GLU A 76 3.50 -7.87 -11.18
CA GLU A 76 3.19 -6.48 -10.85
C GLU A 76 2.07 -6.39 -9.80
N SER A 77 2.18 -5.41 -8.91
CA SER A 77 1.09 -5.03 -8.03
C SER A 77 1.03 -3.52 -7.87
N THR A 78 -0.19 -3.00 -7.80
CA THR A 78 -0.43 -1.57 -7.60
C THR A 78 -1.17 -1.36 -6.29
N ILE A 79 -0.63 -0.48 -5.44
CA ILE A 79 -1.22 -0.08 -4.16
C ILE A 79 -1.54 1.41 -4.24
N THR A 80 -2.82 1.74 -4.19
CA THR A 80 -3.33 3.11 -4.22
C THR A 80 -3.79 3.49 -2.82
N ARG A 81 -3.29 4.60 -2.29
CA ARG A 81 -3.67 5.14 -0.99
C ARG A 81 -4.28 6.51 -1.17
N LYS A 82 -5.51 6.69 -0.71
CA LYS A 82 -6.25 7.95 -0.84
C LYS A 82 -6.94 8.30 0.46
N LEU A 83 -7.04 9.59 0.74
CA LEU A 83 -7.78 10.07 1.90
C LEU A 83 -9.23 10.32 1.47
N LYS A 84 -10.18 9.66 2.13
CA LYS A 84 -11.62 9.80 1.87
C LYS A 84 -12.35 9.94 3.20
N ASP A 85 -13.07 11.05 3.39
CA ASP A 85 -13.83 11.34 4.62
C ASP A 85 -12.98 11.24 5.91
N GLY A 86 -11.70 11.65 5.85
CA GLY A 86 -10.76 11.56 6.98
C GLY A 86 -10.20 10.15 7.25
N LYS A 87 -10.65 9.14 6.50
CA LYS A 87 -10.14 7.77 6.55
C LYS A 87 -9.14 7.55 5.41
N LEU A 88 -8.16 6.70 5.66
CA LEU A 88 -7.21 6.26 4.64
C LEU A 88 -7.78 5.01 3.97
N VAL A 89 -8.10 5.13 2.69
CA VAL A 89 -8.54 4.03 1.84
C VAL A 89 -7.34 3.53 1.05
N VAL A 90 -7.04 2.24 1.20
CA VAL A 90 -5.94 1.55 0.54
C VAL A 90 -6.52 0.48 -0.39
N ASP A 91 -6.35 0.67 -1.68
CA ASP A 91 -6.76 -0.28 -2.72
C ASP A 91 -5.51 -0.98 -3.27
N CYS A 92 -5.44 -2.30 -3.15
CA CYS A 92 -4.39 -3.14 -3.70
C CYS A 92 -4.95 -3.94 -4.89
N VAL A 93 -4.20 -4.00 -5.99
CA VAL A 93 -4.57 -4.75 -7.20
C VAL A 93 -3.38 -5.59 -7.65
N MET A 94 -3.64 -6.86 -7.98
CA MET A 94 -2.66 -7.79 -8.53
C MET A 94 -3.37 -8.86 -9.36
N ASN A 95 -3.01 -9.04 -10.62
CA ASN A 95 -3.57 -10.08 -11.51
C ASN A 95 -5.11 -10.23 -11.42
N ASN A 96 -5.84 -9.10 -11.48
CA ASN A 96 -7.31 -9.04 -11.37
C ASN A 96 -7.90 -9.31 -9.96
N VAL A 97 -7.07 -9.67 -8.99
CA VAL A 97 -7.46 -9.73 -7.58
C VAL A 97 -7.38 -8.34 -6.97
N THR A 98 -8.43 -7.95 -6.26
CA THR A 98 -8.54 -6.62 -5.63
C THR A 98 -8.73 -6.76 -4.13
N CYS A 99 -8.10 -5.86 -3.38
CA CYS A 99 -8.23 -5.76 -1.94
C CYS A 99 -8.45 -4.30 -1.56
N THR A 100 -9.46 -4.02 -0.76
CA THR A 100 -9.71 -2.69 -0.21
C THR A 100 -9.61 -2.73 1.30
N ARG A 101 -8.81 -1.82 1.86
CA ARG A 101 -8.60 -1.68 3.30
C ARG A 101 -8.85 -0.25 3.73
N ILE A 102 -9.59 -0.09 4.81
CA ILE A 102 -9.93 1.21 5.37
C ILE A 102 -9.21 1.34 6.71
N TYR A 103 -8.54 2.46 6.89
CA TYR A 103 -7.84 2.79 8.12
C TYR A 103 -8.34 4.10 8.69
N GLU A 104 -8.31 4.19 10.01
CA GLU A 104 -8.56 5.42 10.77
C GLU A 104 -7.24 5.97 11.30
N LYS A 105 -7.11 7.30 11.33
CA LYS A 105 -5.91 7.94 11.87
C LYS A 105 -5.86 7.70 13.38
N VAL A 106 -4.72 7.25 13.87
CA VAL A 106 -4.43 7.11 15.30
C VAL A 106 -3.68 8.36 15.73
N GLU A 107 -4.23 9.06 16.72
CA GLU A 107 -3.53 10.15 17.43
C GLU A 107 -2.43 9.62 18.35
#